data_AF-A0A9Q1RE11-F1
#
_entry.id   AF-A0A9Q1RE11-F1
#
_cell.length_a   1.000
_cell.length_b   1.000
_cell.length_c   1.000
_cell.angle_alpha   90.00
_cell.angle_beta   90.00
_cell.angle_gamma   90.00
#
_symmetry.space_group_name_H-M   'P 1'
#
loop_
_entity.id
_entity.type
_entity.pdbx_description
1 polymer ?
#
loop_
_entity_poly.entity_id
_entity_poly.type
_entity_poly.pdbx_seq_one_letter_code
_entity_poly.pdbx_strand_id
1 'polypeptide(L)'
;MDAGKLSICGEESFGTGSDHIREKDGIWAILAWLSILAYRNKDKISGEKLVSVADVVKEHWATYGRNFFSRYDYEECESEGANNMIEYLQDLISKSKAGDKYGSYILDFADDSAYTDPVDGSVALCFQ
;
A
#
# COMPACT_ATOMS: atom_id res chain seq x y z
N MET A 1 -10.59 13.35 5.47
CA MET A 1 -9.73 14.48 5.03
C MET A 1 -10.17 15.81 5.65
N ASP A 2 -11.44 15.98 6.04
CA ASP A 2 -11.95 17.24 6.61
C ASP A 2 -11.30 17.68 7.92
N ALA A 3 -10.72 16.74 8.67
CA ALA A 3 -9.92 17.04 9.86
C ALA A 3 -8.58 17.72 9.55
N GLY A 4 -8.20 17.90 8.27
CA GLY A 4 -6.95 18.53 7.84
C GLY A 4 -5.68 17.73 8.20
N LYS A 5 -5.82 16.43 8.52
CA LYS A 5 -4.74 15.56 8.99
C LYS A 5 -4.06 14.75 7.86
N LEU A 6 -4.51 14.87 6.62
CA LEU A 6 -4.10 14.03 5.49
C LEU A 6 -4.21 14.81 4.19
N SER A 7 -3.11 14.90 3.43
CA SER A 7 -3.07 15.58 2.14
C SER A 7 -2.84 14.64 0.95
N ILE A 8 -2.37 13.41 1.15
CA ILE A 8 -2.23 12.41 0.09
C ILE A 8 -2.64 11.05 0.62
N CYS A 9 -3.38 10.28 -0.17
CA CYS A 9 -3.78 8.92 0.17
C CYS A 9 -3.65 8.00 -1.05
N GLY A 10 -3.52 6.70 -0.79
CA GLY A 10 -3.55 5.68 -1.80
C GLY A 10 -3.90 4.32 -1.21
N GLU A 11 -4.39 3.45 -2.07
CA GLU A 11 -4.70 2.06 -1.78
C GLU A 11 -4.04 1.18 -2.84
N GLU A 12 -3.74 -0.06 -2.49
CA GLU A 12 -3.17 -1.06 -3.38
C GLU A 12 -4.10 -1.40 -4.56
N SER A 13 -5.40 -1.14 -4.40
CA SER A 13 -6.46 -1.27 -5.41
C SER A 13 -6.39 -0.22 -6.55
N PHE A 14 -5.20 0.29 -6.85
CA PHE A 14 -4.93 1.31 -7.89
C PHE A 14 -5.64 2.66 -7.67
N GLY A 15 -6.01 2.94 -6.42
CA GLY A 15 -6.61 4.20 -6.00
C GLY A 15 -5.56 5.17 -5.47
N THR A 16 -5.53 6.41 -5.95
CA THR A 16 -4.70 7.47 -5.34
C THR A 16 -5.47 8.79 -5.38
N GLY A 17 -5.28 9.63 -4.37
CA GLY A 17 -5.96 10.93 -4.28
C GLY A 17 -5.25 11.90 -3.33
N SER A 18 -5.82 13.09 -3.21
CA SER A 18 -5.42 14.12 -2.25
C SER A 18 -6.64 14.81 -1.66
N ASP A 19 -6.41 15.74 -0.74
CA ASP A 19 -7.45 16.54 -0.08
C ASP A 19 -8.25 17.49 -0.99
N HIS A 20 -7.91 17.58 -2.28
CA HIS A 20 -8.61 18.40 -3.28
C HIS A 20 -10.07 17.98 -3.53
N ILE A 21 -10.36 16.68 -3.42
CA ILE A 21 -11.73 16.12 -3.43
C ILE A 21 -11.84 15.05 -2.33
N ARG A 22 -13.02 14.45 -2.16
CA ARG A 22 -13.29 13.40 -1.16
C ARG A 22 -13.41 12.01 -1.79
N GLU A 23 -12.77 11.82 -2.93
CA GLU A 23 -12.77 10.57 -3.71
C GLU A 23 -11.37 10.29 -4.26
N LYS A 24 -11.14 9.05 -4.69
CA LYS A 24 -9.95 8.71 -5.50
C LYS A 24 -10.09 9.35 -6.88
N ASP A 25 -8.99 9.86 -7.42
CA ASP A 25 -8.99 10.51 -8.74
C ASP A 25 -7.84 10.01 -9.60
N GLY A 26 -8.18 9.17 -10.58
CA GLY A 26 -7.22 8.61 -11.53
C GLY A 26 -6.65 9.66 -12.50
N ILE A 27 -7.44 10.66 -12.90
CA ILE A 27 -6.95 11.74 -13.79
C ILE A 27 -5.96 12.61 -13.03
N TRP A 28 -6.29 12.94 -11.78
CA TRP A 28 -5.37 13.64 -10.89
C TRP A 28 -4.05 12.87 -10.72
N ALA A 29 -4.10 11.55 -10.50
CA ALA A 29 -2.89 10.74 -10.36
C ALA A 29 -2.03 10.75 -11.64
N ILE A 30 -2.65 10.71 -12.82
CA ILE A 30 -1.96 10.85 -14.11
C ILE A 30 -1.30 12.23 -14.22
N LEU A 31 -2.03 13.30 -13.92
CA LEU A 31 -1.51 14.67 -14.00
C LEU A 31 -0.39 14.92 -12.97
N ALA A 32 -0.46 14.29 -11.80
CA ALA A 32 0.61 14.31 -10.81
C ALA A 32 1.89 13.65 -11.36
N TRP A 33 1.78 12.48 -11.98
CA TRP A 33 2.91 11.83 -12.65
C TRP A 33 3.47 12.63 -13.81
N LEU A 34 2.62 13.23 -14.65
CA LEU A 34 3.05 14.12 -15.72
C LEU A 34 3.78 15.35 -15.17
N SER A 35 3.32 15.90 -14.05
CA SER A 35 3.99 17.03 -13.37
C SER A 35 5.37 16.63 -12.84
N ILE A 36 5.50 15.45 -12.24
CA ILE A 36 6.79 14.89 -11.80
C ILE A 36 7.73 14.75 -12.99
N LEU A 37 7.27 14.13 -14.09
CA LEU A 37 8.08 13.95 -15.29
C LEU A 37 8.48 15.28 -15.93
N ALA A 38 7.57 16.24 -16.00
CA ALA A 38 7.84 17.57 -16.52
C ALA A 38 8.92 18.27 -15.68
N TYR A 39 8.81 18.23 -14.35
CA TYR A 39 9.82 18.82 -13.46
C TYR A 39 11.18 18.14 -13.61
N ARG A 40 11.21 16.81 -13.68
CA ARG A 40 12.45 16.02 -13.86
C ARG A 40 13.13 16.27 -15.21
N ASN A 41 12.40 16.77 -16.20
CA ASN A 41 12.89 17.06 -17.54
C ASN A 41 12.94 18.56 -17.89
N LYS A 42 12.72 19.46 -16.91
CA LYS A 42 12.60 20.91 -17.15
C LYS A 42 13.83 21.55 -17.80
N ASP A 43 15.02 20.97 -17.56
CA ASP A 43 16.31 21.47 -18.06
C ASP A 43 16.76 20.74 -19.35
N LYS A 44 15.93 19.81 -19.87
CA LYS A 44 16.23 19.05 -21.10
C LYS A 44 15.84 19.86 -22.33
N ILE A 45 16.72 19.85 -23.33
CA ILE A 45 16.44 20.48 -24.64
C ILE A 45 15.88 19.45 -25.62
N SER A 46 15.19 19.94 -26.66
CA SER A 46 14.59 19.11 -27.70
C SER A 46 15.64 18.21 -28.37
N GLY A 47 15.38 16.90 -28.38
CA GLY A 47 16.27 15.88 -28.94
C GLY A 47 17.14 15.16 -27.90
N GLU A 48 17.21 15.66 -26.65
CA GLU A 48 17.85 14.90 -25.56
C GLU A 48 16.97 13.76 -25.07
N LYS A 49 17.62 12.72 -24.54
CA LYS A 49 16.91 11.62 -23.87
C LYS A 49 16.27 12.15 -22.59
N LEU A 50 14.95 12.03 -22.52
CA LEU A 50 14.17 12.35 -21.32
C LEU A 50 14.35 11.28 -20.24
N VAL A 51 14.22 11.71 -18.98
CA VAL A 51 14.04 10.85 -17.81
C VAL A 51 12.69 10.15 -17.94
N SER A 52 12.70 8.83 -17.96
CA SER A 52 11.49 7.99 -18.05
C SER A 52 10.89 7.68 -16.67
N VAL A 53 9.66 7.18 -16.64
CA VAL A 53 9.04 6.65 -15.41
C VAL A 53 9.91 5.58 -14.76
N ALA A 54 10.50 4.69 -15.57
CA ALA A 54 11.37 3.62 -15.06
C ALA A 54 12.63 4.18 -14.38
N ASP A 55 13.20 5.26 -14.90
CA ASP A 55 14.36 5.93 -14.29
C ASP A 55 13.96 6.55 -12.94
N VAL A 56 12.81 7.24 -12.87
CA VAL A 56 12.30 7.83 -11.62
C VAL A 56 12.06 6.76 -10.56
N VAL A 57 11.42 5.65 -10.91
CA VAL A 57 11.11 4.56 -9.98
C VAL A 57 12.40 3.86 -9.50
N LYS A 58 13.36 3.61 -10.39
CA LYS A 58 14.65 2.99 -10.00
C LYS A 58 15.46 3.90 -9.09
N GLU A 59 15.46 5.20 -9.32
CA GLU A 59 16.12 6.17 -8.44
C GLU A 59 15.44 6.24 -7.07
N HIS A 60 14.10 6.17 -7.04
CA HIS A 60 13.35 6.09 -5.79
C HIS A 60 13.72 4.81 -5.01
N TRP A 61 13.80 3.66 -5.69
CA TRP A 61 14.24 2.41 -5.07
C TRP A 61 15.69 2.46 -4.58
N ALA A 62 16.58 3.12 -5.33
CA ALA A 62 17.97 3.30 -4.90
C ALA A 62 18.08 4.16 -3.65
N THR A 63 17.15 5.09 -3.43
CA THR A 63 17.15 6.03 -2.30
C THR A 63 16.46 5.45 -1.07
N TYR A 64 15.31 4.81 -1.24
CA TYR A 64 14.44 4.37 -0.13
C TYR A 64 14.33 2.85 0.02
N GLY A 65 14.97 2.08 -0.86
CA GLY A 65 14.78 0.63 -0.95
C GLY A 65 13.56 0.25 -1.79
N ARG A 66 13.45 -1.03 -2.12
CA ARG A 66 12.34 -1.58 -2.91
C ARG A 66 11.47 -2.49 -2.06
N ASN A 67 10.20 -2.13 -1.93
CA ASN A 67 9.18 -3.01 -1.40
C ASN A 67 8.65 -3.91 -2.52
N PHE A 68 8.85 -5.21 -2.40
CA PHE A 68 8.28 -6.20 -3.32
C PHE A 68 6.85 -6.51 -2.90
N PHE A 69 5.90 -6.36 -3.82
CA PHE A 69 4.48 -6.54 -3.58
C PHE A 69 3.86 -7.41 -4.67
N SER A 70 3.02 -8.37 -4.26
CA SER A 70 2.17 -9.20 -5.12
C SER A 70 0.92 -9.57 -4.34
N ARG A 71 -0.21 -9.73 -5.03
CA ARG A 71 -1.48 -10.16 -4.45
C ARG A 71 -1.89 -11.50 -5.07
N TYR A 72 -2.37 -12.41 -4.23
CA TYR A 72 -2.88 -13.72 -4.63
C TYR A 72 -4.37 -13.76 -4.26
N ASP A 73 -5.23 -13.78 -5.27
CA ASP A 73 -6.68 -13.81 -5.11
C ASP A 73 -7.16 -15.27 -5.25
N TYR A 74 -7.68 -15.86 -4.17
CA TYR A 74 -8.27 -17.20 -4.14
C TYR A 74 -9.79 -17.07 -4.24
N GLU A 75 -10.30 -17.06 -5.48
CA GLU A 75 -11.72 -16.85 -5.77
C GLU A 75 -12.53 -18.16 -5.72
N GLU A 76 -13.85 -18.02 -5.56
CA GLU A 76 -14.81 -19.13 -5.61
C GLU A 76 -14.52 -20.28 -4.63
N CYS A 77 -13.86 -19.98 -3.51
CA CYS A 77 -13.61 -20.93 -2.44
C CYS A 77 -14.89 -21.22 -1.65
N GLU A 78 -15.00 -22.45 -1.14
CA GLU A 78 -16.09 -22.84 -0.25
C GLU A 78 -15.91 -22.15 1.12
N SER A 79 -17.01 -21.58 1.66
CA SER A 79 -16.96 -20.72 2.85
C SER A 79 -16.49 -21.45 4.11
N GLU A 80 -16.92 -22.68 4.34
CA GLU A 80 -16.50 -23.47 5.51
C GLU A 80 -14.98 -23.71 5.48
N GLY A 81 -14.43 -24.10 4.33
CA GLY A 81 -12.99 -24.27 4.14
C GLY A 81 -12.19 -22.98 4.33
N ALA A 82 -12.70 -21.85 3.81
CA ALA A 82 -12.07 -20.55 3.99
C ALA A 82 -12.04 -20.11 5.47
N ASN A 83 -13.17 -20.25 6.17
CA ASN A 83 -13.28 -19.93 7.59
C ASN A 83 -12.34 -20.79 8.44
N ASN A 84 -12.29 -22.11 8.18
CA ASN A 84 -11.37 -23.01 8.87
C ASN A 84 -9.90 -22.62 8.68
N MET A 85 -9.53 -22.09 7.51
CA MET A 85 -8.17 -21.61 7.23
C MET A 85 -7.84 -20.35 8.02
N ILE A 86 -8.76 -19.38 8.08
CA ILE A 86 -8.58 -18.16 8.88
C ILE A 86 -8.50 -18.48 10.38
N GLU A 87 -9.39 -19.33 10.90
CA GLU A 87 -9.34 -19.78 12.30
C GLU A 87 -8.01 -20.46 12.64
N TYR A 88 -7.49 -21.29 11.73
CA TYR A 88 -6.17 -21.92 11.89
C TYR A 88 -5.04 -20.88 11.93
N LEU A 89 -5.07 -19.86 11.06
CA LEU A 89 -4.07 -18.80 11.08
C LEU A 89 -4.13 -17.97 12.36
N GLN A 90 -5.33 -17.66 12.86
CA GLN A 90 -5.51 -16.95 14.13
C GLN A 90 -4.96 -17.75 15.31
N ASP A 91 -5.25 -19.05 15.38
CA ASP A 91 -4.69 -19.93 16.41
C ASP A 91 -3.15 -19.98 16.32
N LEU A 92 -2.59 -20.05 15.11
CA LEU A 92 -1.15 -20.02 14.88
C LEU A 92 -0.53 -18.70 15.37
N ILE A 93 -1.12 -17.55 15.00
CA ILE A 93 -0.66 -16.22 15.42
C ILE A 93 -0.71 -16.09 16.95
N SER A 94 -1.80 -16.55 17.59
CA SER A 94 -1.95 -16.48 19.05
C SER A 94 -0.87 -17.24 19.84
N LYS A 95 -0.28 -18.26 19.21
CA LYS A 95 0.81 -19.09 19.77
C LYS A 95 2.20 -18.62 19.35
N SER A 96 2.28 -17.75 18.35
CA SER A 96 3.54 -17.26 17.79
C SER A 96 4.13 -16.17 18.69
N LYS A 97 5.46 -16.03 18.65
CA LYS A 97 6.18 -14.99 19.39
C LYS A 97 7.32 -14.40 18.56
N ALA A 98 7.69 -13.17 18.87
CA ALA A 98 8.87 -12.53 18.32
C ALA A 98 10.09 -13.45 18.46
N GLY A 99 10.83 -13.65 17.36
CA GLY A 99 11.97 -14.56 17.27
C GLY A 99 11.67 -15.92 16.65
N ASP A 100 10.40 -16.31 16.49
CA ASP A 100 10.03 -17.54 15.80
C ASP A 100 10.50 -17.50 14.33
N LYS A 101 10.90 -18.65 13.78
CA LYS A 101 11.50 -18.75 12.44
C LYS A 101 10.54 -19.38 11.45
N TYR A 102 10.36 -18.71 10.31
CA TYR A 102 9.59 -19.17 9.17
C TYR A 102 10.47 -19.13 7.92
N GLY A 103 11.10 -20.26 7.59
CA GLY A 103 12.10 -20.33 6.53
C GLY A 103 13.30 -19.42 6.83
N SER A 104 13.56 -18.45 5.95
CA SER A 104 14.62 -17.45 6.13
C SER A 104 14.20 -16.22 6.95
N TYR A 105 12.94 -16.12 7.35
CA TYR A 105 12.39 -14.96 8.05
C TYR A 105 12.27 -15.22 9.55
N ILE A 106 12.51 -14.18 10.33
CA ILE A 106 12.31 -14.17 11.78
C ILE A 106 11.10 -13.29 12.06
N LEU A 107 10.13 -13.83 12.79
CA LEU A 107 8.93 -13.11 13.17
C LEU A 107 9.31 -11.98 14.12
N ASP A 108 8.93 -10.75 13.80
CA ASP A 108 9.04 -9.61 14.70
C ASP A 108 7.72 -9.40 15.46
N PHE A 109 6.62 -9.37 14.71
CA PHE A 109 5.27 -9.14 15.25
C PHE A 109 4.21 -9.78 14.34
N ALA A 110 3.10 -10.22 14.94
CA ALA A 110 1.89 -10.69 14.25
C ALA A 110 0.66 -10.42 15.12
N ASP A 111 -0.41 -9.93 14.50
CA ASP A 111 -1.70 -9.62 15.13
C ASP A 111 -2.86 -9.74 14.15
N ASP A 112 -4.07 -9.60 14.67
CA ASP A 112 -5.27 -9.29 13.89
C ASP A 112 -5.44 -7.78 13.85
N SER A 113 -5.40 -7.21 12.64
CA SER A 113 -5.39 -5.75 12.49
C SER A 113 -6.71 -5.10 12.95
N ALA A 114 -6.57 -4.08 13.80
CA ALA A 114 -7.66 -3.25 14.26
C ALA A 114 -7.29 -1.76 14.12
N TYR A 115 -8.25 -0.94 13.71
CA TYR A 115 -8.05 0.49 13.53
C TYR A 115 -9.05 1.29 14.37
N THR A 116 -8.55 2.27 15.13
CA THR A 116 -9.37 3.23 15.86
C THR A 116 -9.26 4.58 15.16
N ASP A 117 -10.38 5.12 14.69
CA ASP A 117 -10.40 6.38 13.96
C ASP A 117 -10.02 7.56 14.90
N PRO A 118 -8.99 8.36 14.57
CA PRO A 118 -8.50 9.43 15.43
C PRO A 118 -9.33 10.73 15.33
N VAL A 119 -10.44 10.73 14.59
CA VAL A 119 -11.39 11.85 14.45
C VAL A 119 -12.64 11.58 15.28
N ASP A 120 -13.25 10.40 15.14
CA ASP A 120 -14.51 10.07 15.83
C ASP A 120 -14.40 8.95 16.88
N GLY A 121 -13.27 8.25 16.97
CA GLY A 121 -13.03 7.18 17.93
C GLY A 121 -13.71 5.85 17.59
N SER A 122 -14.33 5.72 16.42
CA SER A 122 -14.91 4.46 15.95
C SER A 122 -13.83 3.39 15.76
N VAL A 123 -14.19 2.13 15.98
CA VAL A 123 -13.27 0.99 15.85
C VAL A 123 -13.72 0.12 14.69
N ALA A 124 -12.82 -0.09 13.74
CA ALA A 124 -12.97 -1.05 12.65
C ALA A 124 -12.04 -2.24 12.90
N LEU A 125 -12.61 -3.43 12.89
CA LEU A 125 -11.85 -4.68 12.96
C LEU A 125 -11.71 -5.19 11.53
N CYS A 126 -10.47 -5.37 11.05
CA CYS A 126 -10.21 -5.94 9.73
C CYS A 126 -10.22 -7.46 9.86
N PHE A 127 -11.42 -8.03 10.04
CA PHE A 127 -11.64 -9.47 9.89
C PHE A 127 -12.20 -9.72 8.48
N GLN A 128 -11.45 -10.47 7.67
CA GLN A 128 -11.98 -11.23 6.54
C GLN A 128 -12.12 -12.69 6.97
#